data_AF-A0A9D2LLM0-F1
#
_entry.id   AF-A0A9D2LLM0-F1
#
_cell.length_a   1.000
_cell.length_b   1.000
_cell.length_c   1.000
_cell.angle_alpha   90.00
_cell.angle_beta   90.00
_cell.angle_gamma   90.00
#
_symmetry.space_group_name_H-M   'P 1'
#
loop_
_entity.id
_entity.type
_entity.pdbx_description
1 polymer ?
#
loop_
_entity_poly.entity_id
_entity_poly.type
_entity_poly.pdbx_seq_one_letter_code
_entity_poly.pdbx_strand_id
1 'polypeptide(L)'
;MGNKAFVGYEYREITVKIGMSSVYADGYENFGWKLEDSYMSLGKPGSVTMKFKRDRKIRNKAELTRLQRQFDAVASDIVSLDSSKRIKASVVAYIVGIVGTAFMAGSVFSVTAGLILPCIILAFPAFIGWVLPYFLYRAIEKKKTMAVTPLIDFKYDEIYTVCEKANGLLDRVV
;
A
#
# COMPACT_ATOMS: atom_id res chain seq x y z
N MET A 1 -38.70 -18.25 27.24
CA MET A 1 -38.28 -18.17 25.82
C MET A 1 -37.78 -16.76 25.57
N GLY A 2 -36.47 -16.58 25.44
CA GLY A 2 -35.85 -15.26 25.27
C GLY A 2 -36.28 -14.63 23.95
N ASN A 3 -36.82 -13.42 24.02
CA ASN A 3 -37.28 -12.63 22.88
C ASN A 3 -36.07 -12.24 22.01
N LYS A 4 -35.63 -13.12 21.11
CA LYS A 4 -34.63 -12.78 20.10
C LYS A 4 -35.29 -11.84 19.10
N ALA A 5 -35.19 -10.54 19.38
CA ALA A 5 -35.55 -9.52 18.41
C ALA A 5 -34.87 -9.84 17.08
N PHE A 6 -35.62 -9.80 15.98
CA PHE A 6 -35.07 -10.02 14.65
C PHE A 6 -33.98 -8.98 14.35
N VAL A 7 -32.75 -9.45 14.18
CA VAL A 7 -31.60 -8.66 13.74
C VAL A 7 -31.29 -9.03 12.29
N GLY A 8 -31.50 -8.08 11.38
CA GLY A 8 -31.08 -8.22 9.99
C GLY A 8 -29.64 -7.77 9.84
N TYR A 9 -28.82 -8.53 9.11
CA TYR A 9 -27.43 -8.18 8.85
C TYR A 9 -27.25 -7.59 7.44
N GLU A 10 -26.36 -6.61 7.34
CA GLU A 10 -25.73 -6.21 6.08
C GLU A 10 -24.32 -6.80 6.00
N TYR A 11 -23.92 -7.18 4.80
CA TYR A 11 -22.63 -7.79 4.52
C TYR A 11 -21.82 -6.90 3.60
N ARG A 12 -20.50 -6.86 3.80
CA ARG A 12 -19.58 -6.13 2.94
C ARG A 12 -18.28 -6.90 2.79
N GLU A 13 -17.81 -6.96 1.56
CA GLU A 13 -16.51 -7.53 1.24
C GLU A 13 -15.58 -6.41 0.79
N ILE A 14 -14.35 -6.40 1.32
CA ILE A 14 -13.31 -5.43 0.94
C ILE A 14 -12.01 -6.17 0.65
N THR A 15 -11.26 -5.68 -0.32
CA THR A 15 -9.91 -6.19 -0.61
C THR A 15 -8.88 -5.13 -0.24
N VAL A 16 -7.94 -5.49 0.62
CA VAL A 16 -6.90 -4.59 1.16
C VAL A 16 -5.52 -5.21 1.04
N LYS A 17 -4.46 -4.41 1.13
CA LYS A 17 -3.10 -4.95 1.22
C LYS A 17 -2.94 -5.74 2.52
N ILE A 18 -2.21 -6.84 2.47
CA ILE A 18 -2.03 -7.73 3.62
C ILE A 18 -1.49 -7.01 4.87
N GLY A 19 -0.56 -6.06 4.69
CA GLY A 19 -0.01 -5.25 5.79
C GLY A 19 -1.00 -4.28 6.45
N MET A 20 -2.14 -4.00 5.82
CA MET A 20 -3.21 -3.16 6.39
C MET A 20 -4.38 -3.98 6.93
N SER A 21 -4.34 -5.32 6.82
CA SER A 21 -5.47 -6.19 7.18
C SER A 21 -5.92 -6.00 8.63
N SER A 22 -4.98 -5.95 9.58
CA SER A 22 -5.28 -5.70 10.99
C SER A 22 -5.88 -4.32 11.22
N VAL A 23 -5.34 -3.28 10.58
CA VAL A 23 -5.84 -1.90 10.70
C VAL A 23 -7.30 -1.81 10.22
N TYR A 24 -7.64 -2.50 9.14
CA TYR A 24 -9.01 -2.58 8.66
C TYR A 24 -9.90 -3.43 9.55
N ALA A 25 -9.41 -4.56 10.09
CA ALA A 25 -10.18 -5.39 11.01
C ALA A 25 -10.60 -4.57 12.24
N ASP A 26 -9.63 -3.98 12.95
CA ASP A 26 -9.85 -3.23 14.17
C ASP A 26 -10.60 -1.92 13.90
N GLY A 27 -10.24 -1.22 12.81
CA GLY A 27 -10.87 0.03 12.41
C GLY A 27 -12.36 -0.14 12.11
N TYR A 28 -12.72 -1.20 11.38
CA TYR A 28 -14.11 -1.45 10.96
C TYR A 28 -15.05 -1.76 12.12
N GLU A 29 -14.54 -2.32 13.22
CA GLU A 29 -15.31 -2.56 14.45
C GLU A 29 -15.89 -1.26 15.03
N ASN A 30 -15.13 -0.16 14.97
CA ASN A 30 -15.56 1.17 15.42
C ASN A 30 -16.70 1.76 14.57
N PHE A 31 -17.07 1.12 13.46
CA PHE A 31 -18.24 1.48 12.64
C PHE A 31 -19.36 0.44 12.73
N GLY A 32 -19.25 -0.53 13.66
CA GLY A 32 -20.25 -1.57 13.94
C GLY A 32 -20.10 -2.82 13.07
N TRP A 33 -19.07 -2.90 12.23
CA TRP A 33 -18.80 -4.11 11.45
C TRP A 33 -18.10 -5.15 12.29
N LYS A 34 -18.39 -6.43 12.04
CA LYS A 34 -17.70 -7.56 12.64
C LYS A 34 -17.05 -8.37 11.54
N LEU A 35 -15.79 -8.70 11.72
CA LEU A 35 -15.08 -9.59 10.81
C LEU A 35 -15.72 -10.98 10.88
N GLU A 36 -16.05 -11.53 9.72
CA GLU A 36 -16.62 -12.87 9.58
C GLU A 36 -15.59 -13.85 9.01
N ASP A 37 -14.88 -13.43 7.97
CA ASP A 37 -13.89 -14.26 7.29
C ASP A 37 -12.82 -13.40 6.61
N SER A 38 -11.65 -13.98 6.40
CA SER A 38 -10.50 -13.33 5.75
C SER A 38 -9.69 -14.37 4.98
N TYR A 39 -9.52 -14.15 3.67
CA TYR A 39 -8.78 -15.05 2.80
C TYR A 39 -7.92 -14.28 1.79
N MET A 40 -6.85 -14.92 1.31
CA MET A 40 -5.97 -14.35 0.30
C MET A 40 -6.75 -14.08 -1.00
N SER A 41 -6.58 -12.88 -1.56
CA SER A 41 -7.29 -12.51 -2.79
C SER A 41 -6.71 -13.26 -3.99
N LEU A 42 -7.55 -14.03 -4.70
CA LEU A 42 -7.17 -14.57 -6.00
C LEU A 42 -6.91 -13.43 -6.99
N GLY A 43 -5.81 -13.52 -7.75
CA GLY A 43 -5.46 -12.56 -8.80
C GLY A 43 -4.84 -11.24 -8.33
N LYS A 44 -4.69 -11.01 -7.01
CA LYS A 44 -4.04 -9.80 -6.46
C LYS A 44 -2.94 -10.19 -5.45
N PRO A 45 -1.69 -10.36 -5.90
CA PRO A 45 -0.60 -10.75 -5.01
C PRO A 45 -0.42 -9.74 -3.88
N GLY A 46 -0.22 -10.24 -2.65
CA GLY A 46 -0.06 -9.40 -1.45
C GLY A 46 -1.34 -8.69 -0.97
N SER A 47 -2.51 -9.10 -1.45
CA SER A 47 -3.81 -8.58 -1.02
C SER A 47 -4.64 -9.67 -0.33
N VAL A 48 -5.43 -9.25 0.66
CA VAL A 48 -6.38 -10.10 1.39
C VAL A 48 -7.78 -9.53 1.19
N THR A 49 -8.75 -10.42 1.04
CA THR A 49 -10.16 -10.07 0.95
C THR A 49 -10.85 -10.47 2.24
N MET A 50 -11.56 -9.51 2.82
CA MET A 50 -12.15 -9.62 4.16
C MET A 50 -13.65 -9.40 4.06
N LYS A 51 -14.41 -10.30 4.71
CA LYS A 51 -15.88 -10.24 4.79
C LYS A 51 -16.30 -9.75 6.15
N PHE A 52 -17.16 -8.74 6.14
CA PHE A 52 -17.70 -8.10 7.32
C PHE A 52 -19.22 -8.21 7.35
N LYS A 53 -19.78 -8.28 8.55
CA LYS A 53 -21.22 -8.18 8.80
C LYS A 53 -21.55 -7.13 9.84
N ARG A 54 -22.67 -6.43 9.69
CA ARG A 54 -23.13 -5.36 10.60
C ARG A 54 -24.64 -5.39 10.74
N ASP A 55 -25.18 -4.92 11.87
CA ASP A 55 -26.63 -4.77 12.04
C ASP A 55 -27.19 -3.73 11.05
N ARG A 56 -28.28 -4.06 10.38
CA ARG A 56 -28.99 -3.18 9.45
C ARG A 56 -29.67 -2.01 10.15
N LYS A 57 -30.06 -2.15 11.42
CA LYS A 57 -30.80 -1.13 12.21
C LYS A 57 -29.87 -0.20 12.99
N ILE A 58 -28.93 0.45 12.31
CA ILE A 58 -28.07 1.47 12.91
C ILE A 58 -28.69 2.86 12.74
N ARG A 59 -28.83 3.58 13.86
CA ARG A 59 -29.48 4.90 13.91
C ARG A 59 -28.67 5.98 13.17
N ASN A 60 -27.36 6.08 13.44
CA ASN A 60 -26.44 7.09 12.88
C ASN A 60 -25.76 6.65 11.57
N LYS A 61 -26.46 5.86 10.73
CA LYS A 61 -25.86 5.18 9.57
C LYS A 61 -25.21 6.14 8.56
N ALA A 62 -25.84 7.28 8.29
CA ALA A 62 -25.33 8.26 7.32
C ALA A 62 -23.98 8.85 7.76
N GLU A 63 -23.87 9.24 9.03
CA GLU A 63 -22.64 9.82 9.58
C GLU A 63 -21.52 8.77 9.72
N LEU A 64 -21.85 7.56 10.18
CA LEU A 64 -20.89 6.45 10.22
C LEU A 64 -20.37 6.10 8.83
N THR A 65 -21.22 6.15 7.80
CA THR A 65 -20.79 5.92 6.41
C THR A 65 -19.85 7.04 5.94
N ARG A 66 -20.09 8.29 6.35
CA ARG A 66 -19.20 9.42 6.05
C ARG A 66 -17.83 9.23 6.70
N LEU A 67 -17.78 8.92 8.00
CA LEU A 67 -16.54 8.66 8.72
C LEU A 67 -15.81 7.42 8.19
N GLN A 68 -16.54 6.37 7.81
CA GLN A 68 -15.97 5.19 7.19
C GLN A 68 -15.29 5.51 5.85
N ARG A 69 -15.91 6.36 5.01
CA ARG A 69 -15.27 6.82 3.77
C ARG A 69 -14.00 7.64 4.05
N GLN A 70 -13.99 8.44 5.11
CA GLN A 70 -12.80 9.17 5.54
C GLN A 70 -11.70 8.21 5.99
N PHE A 71 -12.03 7.19 6.80
CA PHE A 71 -11.10 6.13 7.16
C PHE A 71 -10.54 5.41 5.93
N ASP A 72 -11.41 4.98 5.00
CA ASP A 72 -11.00 4.28 3.79
C ASP A 72 -10.04 5.13 2.93
N ALA A 73 -10.28 6.45 2.86
CA ALA A 73 -9.42 7.40 2.16
C ALA A 73 -8.04 7.54 2.84
N VAL A 74 -8.02 7.76 4.17
CA VAL A 74 -6.77 7.90 4.93
C VAL A 74 -5.95 6.61 4.91
N ALA A 75 -6.58 5.46 5.03
CA ALA A 75 -5.91 4.16 4.92
C ALA A 75 -5.34 3.91 3.52
N SER A 76 -6.06 4.32 2.46
CA SER A 76 -5.53 4.29 1.10
C SER A 76 -4.33 5.23 0.92
N ASP A 77 -4.35 6.41 1.54
CA ASP A 77 -3.22 7.34 1.53
C ASP A 77 -1.98 6.70 2.16
N ILE A 78 -2.11 6.04 3.31
CA ILE A 78 -1.02 5.31 3.97
C ILE A 78 -0.41 4.27 3.01
N VAL A 79 -1.24 3.49 2.34
CA VAL A 79 -0.80 2.48 1.36
C VAL A 79 -0.05 3.12 0.19
N SER A 80 -0.53 4.27 -0.29
CA SER A 80 0.10 5.00 -1.39
C SER A 80 1.45 5.59 -0.97
N LEU A 81 1.52 6.20 0.21
CA LEU A 81 2.72 6.78 0.80
C LEU A 81 3.78 5.71 1.03
N ASP A 82 3.40 4.56 1.59
CA ASP A 82 4.32 3.46 1.82
C ASP A 82 4.89 2.91 0.51
N SER A 83 4.05 2.73 -0.51
CA SER A 83 4.51 2.29 -1.83
C SER A 83 5.43 3.30 -2.52
N SER A 84 5.26 4.61 -2.24
CA SER A 84 6.10 5.67 -2.81
C SER A 84 7.57 5.58 -2.38
N LYS A 85 7.85 4.95 -1.23
CA LYS A 85 9.22 4.69 -0.74
C LYS A 85 10.01 3.83 -1.74
N ARG A 86 9.35 2.82 -2.30
CA ARG A 86 9.96 1.85 -3.21
C ARG A 86 9.84 2.25 -4.68
N ILE A 87 8.68 2.76 -5.11
CA ILE A 87 8.43 3.08 -6.52
C ILE A 87 9.47 4.07 -7.06
N LYS A 88 9.75 5.15 -6.32
CA LYS A 88 10.73 6.16 -6.76
C LYS A 88 12.14 5.57 -6.87
N ALA A 89 12.53 4.74 -5.90
CA ALA A 89 13.84 4.08 -5.90
C ALA A 89 13.95 3.08 -7.07
N SER A 90 12.91 2.28 -7.31
CA SER A 90 12.84 1.33 -8.43
C SER A 90 12.93 2.02 -9.79
N VAL A 91 12.18 3.10 -10.01
CA VAL A 91 12.21 3.85 -11.28
C VAL A 91 13.62 4.33 -11.61
N VAL A 92 14.31 4.94 -10.64
CA VAL A 92 15.68 5.41 -10.86
C VAL A 92 16.64 4.25 -11.13
N ALA A 93 16.54 3.17 -10.35
CA ALA A 93 17.38 1.99 -10.55
C ALA A 93 17.19 1.36 -11.93
N TYR A 94 15.94 1.24 -12.42
CA TYR A 94 15.65 0.70 -13.74
C TYR A 94 16.16 1.58 -14.87
N ILE A 95 16.00 2.90 -14.78
CA ILE A 95 16.54 3.82 -15.80
C ILE A 95 18.06 3.64 -15.91
N VAL A 96 18.77 3.62 -14.79
CA VAL A 96 20.23 3.44 -14.79
C VAL A 96 20.63 2.06 -15.34
N GLY A 97 19.91 1.01 -14.98
CA GLY A 97 20.14 -0.35 -15.50
C GLY A 97 19.89 -0.48 -17.01
N ILE A 98 18.86 0.18 -17.52
CA ILE A 98 18.55 0.23 -18.97
C ILE A 98 19.67 0.96 -19.72
N VAL A 99 20.12 2.11 -19.20
CA VAL A 99 21.24 2.86 -19.78
C VAL A 99 22.51 2.01 -19.78
N GLY A 100 22.84 1.31 -18.68
CA GLY A 100 23.95 0.38 -18.61
C GLY A 100 23.86 -0.74 -19.65
N THR A 101 22.66 -1.29 -19.85
CA THR A 101 22.40 -2.32 -20.87
C THR A 101 22.59 -1.78 -22.29
N ALA A 102 22.21 -0.53 -22.57
CA ALA A 102 22.45 0.10 -23.87
C ALA A 102 23.96 0.26 -24.16
N PHE A 103 24.75 0.65 -23.15
CA PHE A 103 26.22 0.69 -23.27
C PHE A 103 26.80 -0.71 -23.51
N MET A 104 26.29 -1.74 -22.82
CA MET A 104 26.73 -3.12 -23.05
C MET A 104 26.43 -3.58 -24.49
N ALA A 105 25.21 -3.32 -24.98
CA ALA A 105 24.85 -3.64 -26.36
C ALA A 105 25.77 -2.95 -27.38
N GLY A 106 26.07 -1.65 -27.17
CA GLY A 106 27.00 -0.92 -28.00
C GLY A 106 28.43 -1.49 -27.97
N SER A 107 28.89 -1.96 -26.82
CA SER A 107 30.19 -2.63 -26.68
C SER A 107 30.25 -3.95 -27.47
N VAL A 108 29.21 -4.78 -27.37
CA VAL A 108 29.09 -6.03 -28.13
C VAL A 108 29.02 -5.77 -29.64
N PHE A 109 28.23 -4.80 -30.09
CA PHE A 109 28.17 -4.47 -31.52
C PHE A 109 29.51 -3.93 -32.03
N SER A 110 30.23 -3.15 -31.22
CA SER A 110 31.55 -2.62 -31.57
C SER A 110 32.55 -3.73 -31.87
N VAL A 111 32.62 -4.77 -31.02
CA VAL A 111 33.52 -5.91 -31.28
C VAL A 111 33.08 -6.73 -32.49
N THR A 112 31.78 -6.90 -32.74
CA THR A 112 31.29 -7.58 -33.96
C THR A 112 31.61 -6.82 -35.25
N ALA A 113 31.75 -5.49 -35.18
CA ALA A 113 32.16 -4.65 -36.30
C ALA A 113 33.69 -4.54 -36.46
N GLY A 114 34.48 -5.27 -35.65
CA GLY A 114 35.95 -5.20 -35.65
C GLY A 114 36.52 -3.95 -34.97
N LEU A 115 35.68 -3.14 -34.31
CA LEU A 115 36.06 -1.90 -33.64
C LEU A 115 36.36 -2.16 -32.15
N ILE A 116 37.60 -2.52 -31.84
CA ILE A 116 38.02 -2.87 -30.46
C ILE A 116 38.02 -1.65 -29.53
N LEU A 117 38.45 -0.48 -30.02
CA LEU A 117 38.56 0.73 -29.19
C LEU A 117 37.21 1.18 -28.58
N PRO A 118 36.12 1.36 -29.36
CA PRO A 118 34.82 1.72 -28.79
C PRO A 118 34.24 0.63 -27.89
N CYS A 119 34.55 -0.65 -28.14
CA CYS A 119 34.14 -1.75 -27.25
C CYS A 119 34.65 -1.53 -25.81
N ILE A 120 35.94 -1.20 -25.65
CA ILE A 120 36.56 -0.96 -24.35
C ILE A 120 35.98 0.28 -23.67
N ILE A 121 35.81 1.38 -24.43
CA ILE A 121 35.27 2.64 -23.90
C ILE A 121 33.83 2.46 -23.40
N LEU A 122 33.01 1.68 -24.10
CA LEU A 122 31.60 1.45 -23.74
C LEU A 122 31.44 0.40 -22.63
N ALA A 123 32.38 -0.52 -22.47
CA ALA A 123 32.30 -1.56 -21.42
C ALA A 123 32.35 -0.98 -20.00
N PHE A 124 33.19 0.03 -19.76
CA PHE A 124 33.32 0.66 -18.45
C PHE A 124 32.01 1.27 -17.91
N PRO A 125 31.30 2.16 -18.64
CA PRO A 125 30.01 2.68 -18.20
C PRO A 125 28.91 1.60 -18.14
N ALA A 126 29.01 0.53 -18.95
CA ALA A 126 28.08 -0.58 -18.88
C ALA A 126 28.12 -1.29 -17.52
N PHE A 127 29.32 -1.65 -17.06
CA PHE A 127 29.49 -2.30 -15.74
C PHE A 127 29.08 -1.39 -14.59
N ILE A 128 29.41 -0.09 -14.67
CA ILE A 128 28.91 0.90 -13.69
C ILE A 128 27.38 0.92 -13.68
N GLY A 129 26.75 0.94 -14.85
CA GLY A 129 25.29 0.94 -15.00
C GLY A 129 24.58 -0.28 -14.40
N TRP A 130 25.29 -1.40 -14.16
CA TRP A 130 24.73 -2.57 -13.49
C TRP A 130 25.00 -2.62 -11.99
N VAL A 131 26.13 -2.08 -11.52
CA VAL A 131 26.48 -2.04 -10.10
C VAL A 131 25.78 -0.87 -9.38
N LEU A 132 25.72 0.29 -10.02
CA LEU A 132 25.20 1.54 -9.45
C LEU A 132 23.71 1.49 -9.06
N PRO A 133 22.78 0.82 -9.79
CA PRO A 133 21.36 0.76 -9.43
C PRO A 133 21.07 0.30 -8.01
N TYR A 134 21.83 -0.67 -7.49
CA TYR A 134 21.65 -1.17 -6.13
C TYR A 134 21.91 -0.07 -5.08
N PHE A 135 23.01 0.66 -5.22
CA PHE A 135 23.39 1.74 -4.30
C PHE A 135 22.39 2.89 -4.37
N LEU A 136 21.99 3.29 -5.59
CA LEU A 136 20.99 4.34 -5.79
C LEU A 136 19.64 3.96 -5.19
N TYR A 137 19.19 2.72 -5.42
CA TYR A 137 17.94 2.22 -4.85
C TYR A 137 17.94 2.37 -3.33
N ARG A 138 18.97 1.83 -2.66
CA ARG A 138 19.05 1.86 -1.19
C ARG A 138 19.15 3.28 -0.63
N ALA A 139 19.92 4.15 -1.28
CA ALA A 139 20.06 5.54 -0.84
C ALA A 139 18.73 6.33 -0.96
N ILE A 140 18.03 6.16 -2.09
CA ILE A 140 16.75 6.84 -2.35
C ILE A 140 15.66 6.29 -1.44
N GLU A 141 15.56 4.96 -1.31
CA GLU A 141 14.58 4.31 -0.42
C GLU A 141 14.80 4.77 1.02
N LYS A 142 16.03 4.79 1.53
CA LYS A 142 16.34 5.26 2.88
C LYS A 142 15.92 6.73 3.06
N LYS A 143 16.30 7.61 2.14
CA LYS A 143 15.95 9.03 2.20
C LYS A 143 14.42 9.24 2.17
N LYS A 144 13.73 8.53 1.29
CA LYS A 144 12.27 8.63 1.16
C LYS A 144 11.56 8.03 2.37
N THR A 145 12.08 6.96 2.94
CA THR A 145 11.56 6.34 4.16
C THR A 145 11.63 7.31 5.34
N MET A 146 12.78 7.96 5.55
CA MET A 146 12.91 8.97 6.61
C MET A 146 11.94 10.15 6.45
N ALA A 147 11.67 10.57 5.21
CA ALA A 147 10.74 11.66 4.94
C ALA A 147 9.26 11.25 5.04
N VAL A 148 8.91 10.02 4.66
CA VAL A 148 7.50 9.59 4.54
C VAL A 148 6.98 8.92 5.80
N THR A 149 7.84 8.26 6.59
CA THR A 149 7.44 7.61 7.84
C THR A 149 6.69 8.57 8.79
N PRO A 150 7.17 9.78 9.10
CA PRO A 150 6.42 10.69 9.97
C PRO A 150 5.06 11.12 9.40
N LEU A 151 4.91 11.18 8.06
CA LEU A 151 3.63 11.47 7.42
C LEU A 151 2.66 10.29 7.56
N ILE A 152 3.17 9.06 7.50
CA ILE A 152 2.38 7.85 7.73
C ILE A 152 1.93 7.80 9.19
N ASP A 153 2.82 8.11 10.14
CA ASP A 153 2.50 8.13 11.57
C ASP A 153 1.37 9.14 11.86
N PHE A 154 1.47 10.35 11.31
CA PHE A 154 0.39 11.35 11.39
C PHE A 154 -0.94 10.85 10.80
N LYS A 155 -0.89 10.07 9.72
CA LYS A 155 -2.10 9.49 9.11
C LYS A 155 -2.70 8.38 9.97
N TYR A 156 -1.90 7.65 10.74
CA TYR A 156 -2.40 6.72 11.75
C TYR A 156 -3.11 7.44 12.90
N ASP A 157 -2.58 8.58 13.34
CA ASP A 157 -3.28 9.42 14.34
C ASP A 157 -4.63 9.93 13.77
N GLU A 158 -4.67 10.30 12.49
CA GLU A 158 -5.92 10.68 11.83
C GLU A 158 -6.94 9.53 11.85
N ILE A 159 -6.51 8.30 11.53
CA ILE A 159 -7.35 7.09 11.66
C ILE A 159 -7.88 6.94 13.08
N TYR A 160 -7.03 7.08 14.10
CA TYR A 160 -7.44 6.98 15.50
C TYR A 160 -8.58 7.96 15.82
N THR A 161 -8.45 9.23 15.43
CA THR A 161 -9.49 10.23 15.70
C THR A 161 -10.81 9.94 14.96
N VAL A 162 -10.74 9.33 13.77
CA VAL A 162 -11.94 8.95 13.00
C VAL A 162 -12.62 7.75 13.67
N CYS A 163 -11.86 6.75 14.10
CA CYS A 163 -12.36 5.58 14.83
C CYS A 163 -12.97 5.99 16.18
N GLU A 164 -12.33 6.87 16.95
CA GLU A 164 -12.86 7.38 18.22
C GLU A 164 -14.22 8.08 18.04
N LYS A 165 -14.32 8.96 17.04
CA LYS A 165 -15.59 9.63 16.70
C LYS A 165 -16.67 8.64 16.29
N ALA A 166 -16.31 7.63 15.48
CA ALA A 166 -17.24 6.61 15.02
C ALA A 166 -17.74 5.75 16.19
N ASN A 167 -16.84 5.32 17.07
CA ASN A 167 -17.20 4.55 18.26
C ASN A 167 -18.11 5.34 19.19
N GLY A 168 -17.82 6.64 19.42
CA GLY A 168 -18.70 7.51 20.20
C GLY A 168 -20.12 7.65 19.62
N LEU A 169 -20.30 7.53 18.31
CA LEU A 169 -21.61 7.53 17.65
C LEU A 169 -22.35 6.19 17.77
N LEU A 170 -21.64 5.10 18.03
CA LEU A 170 -22.20 3.79 18.35
C LEU A 170 -22.63 3.73 19.83
N ASP A 171 -21.76 4.18 20.74
CA ASP A 171 -21.97 4.10 22.19
C ASP A 171 -23.05 5.05 22.73
N ARG A 172 -23.20 6.25 22.14
CA ARG A 172 -24.24 7.23 22.55
C ARG A 172 -25.69 6.77 22.31
N VAL A 173 -25.91 5.51 21.94
CA VAL A 173 -27.21 4.95 21.58
C VAL A 173 -27.49 3.62 22.30
N VAL A 174 -26.66 3.23 23.28
CA VAL A 174 -26.99 2.17 24.26
C VAL A 174 -27.54 2.81 25.53
#